data_AF-A0A976M847-F1
#
_entry.id   AF-A0A976M847-F1
#
_cell.length_a   1.000
_cell.length_b   1.000
_cell.length_c   1.000
_cell.angle_alpha   90.00
_cell.angle_beta   90.00
_cell.angle_gamma   90.00
#
_symmetry.space_group_name_H-M   'P 1'
#
loop_
_entity.id
_entity.type
_entity.pdbx_description
1 polymer ?
#
loop_
_entity_poly.entity_id
_entity_poly.type
_entity_poly.pdbx_seq_one_letter_code
_entity_poly.pdbx_strand_id
1 'polypeptide(L)'
;MTTIQKRRASGHYASVVQDKSLNTDRRIKRLVVSKDPIKDQTYFLSKLNQFQLSKLIFPLEHLTKQQVREYSKIIGLPSYSREDSVGLCFMEELKISEYLISKIGKKSGAIVDYKTNQIIGEHLGAFNYSIGQRRNLNNYIYKKCNPNTPRYVIKKDLNNNVLYVTEDYDSKEYTQPGGVRRSFRITDVFFNTTDYAGVLNKCKIEDNVDGNGDAFRLRVKLRHSSKFYDSITHFYTKSRNDGVNSYDNRVFGKSSTDGCRIISGINGGIEHKYDSGFVHLSEADSGISTGQYCVFYLDDLCLGSAKMITSY
;
A
#
# COMPACT_ATOMS: atom_id res chain seq x y z
N MET A 1 -25.83 28.66 -21.22
CA MET A 1 -25.11 28.94 -19.97
C MET A 1 -23.97 27.94 -19.83
N THR A 2 -22.73 28.36 -20.06
CA THR A 2 -21.54 27.51 -19.90
C THR A 2 -21.27 27.33 -18.41
N THR A 3 -21.66 26.18 -17.85
CA THR A 3 -21.40 25.88 -16.44
C THR A 3 -19.88 25.85 -16.22
N ILE A 4 -19.34 26.86 -15.53
CA ILE A 4 -17.92 26.88 -15.14
C ILE A 4 -17.69 25.68 -14.21
N GLN A 5 -17.04 24.64 -14.73
CA GLN A 5 -16.72 23.45 -13.95
C GLN A 5 -15.58 23.78 -12.99
N LYS A 6 -15.91 24.03 -11.71
CA LYS A 6 -14.91 24.26 -10.66
C LYS A 6 -13.98 23.05 -10.54
N ARG A 7 -12.69 23.25 -10.79
CA ARG A 7 -11.62 22.26 -10.62
C ARG A 7 -10.73 22.62 -9.43
N ARG A 8 -10.02 21.63 -8.88
CA ARG A 8 -9.07 21.77 -7.78
C ARG A 8 -7.69 21.36 -8.26
N ALA A 9 -6.69 22.19 -7.99
CA ALA A 9 -5.29 21.86 -8.25
C ALA A 9 -4.62 21.35 -6.98
N SER A 10 -3.63 20.47 -7.14
CA SER A 10 -2.72 20.12 -6.04
C SER A 10 -1.30 19.95 -6.57
N GLY A 11 -0.32 20.14 -5.70
CA GLY A 11 1.10 19.95 -6.01
C GLY A 11 1.54 18.48 -6.05
N HIS A 12 0.62 17.53 -6.25
CA HIS A 12 1.00 16.13 -6.39
C HIS A 12 1.67 15.88 -7.75
N TYR A 13 2.69 15.04 -7.73
CA TYR A 13 3.31 14.49 -8.94
C TYR A 13 2.50 13.29 -9.41
N ALA A 14 1.48 13.55 -10.22
CA ALA A 14 0.64 12.57 -10.89
C ALA A 14 0.03 13.22 -12.13
N SER A 15 -0.58 12.45 -13.03
CA SER A 15 -1.34 12.99 -14.17
C SER A 15 -2.79 12.49 -14.15
N VAL A 16 -3.71 13.32 -14.64
CA VAL A 16 -5.09 12.90 -14.92
C VAL A 16 -5.40 13.19 -16.37
N VAL A 17 -5.47 12.12 -17.16
CA VAL A 17 -5.77 12.22 -18.58
C VAL A 17 -7.21 11.78 -18.85
N GLN A 18 -7.83 12.41 -19.85
CA GLN A 18 -9.13 11.97 -20.34
C GLN A 18 -8.90 10.87 -21.38
N ASP A 19 -9.57 9.74 -21.22
CA ASP A 19 -9.49 8.67 -22.20
C ASP A 19 -10.25 9.06 -23.46
N LYS A 20 -9.53 9.27 -24.57
CA LYS A 20 -10.10 9.64 -25.87
C LYS A 20 -10.42 8.42 -26.73
N SER A 21 -9.96 7.23 -26.34
CA SER A 21 -10.13 5.99 -27.14
C SER A 21 -11.51 5.38 -26.99
N LEU A 22 -12.24 5.71 -25.92
CA LEU A 22 -13.59 5.22 -25.66
C LEU A 22 -14.61 6.12 -26.36
N ASN A 23 -15.18 5.63 -27.45
CA ASN A 23 -16.24 6.32 -28.20
C ASN A 23 -17.55 6.49 -27.39
N THR A 24 -17.74 5.69 -26.34
CA THR A 24 -19.01 5.59 -25.59
C THR A 24 -19.07 6.46 -24.33
N ASP A 25 -17.94 6.79 -23.71
CA ASP A 25 -17.92 7.64 -22.51
C ASP A 25 -16.71 8.59 -22.50
N ARG A 26 -16.92 9.78 -23.06
CA ARG A 26 -15.94 10.88 -23.07
C ARG A 26 -15.59 11.40 -21.66
N ARG A 27 -16.06 10.79 -20.57
CA ARG A 27 -15.90 11.33 -19.20
C ARG A 27 -14.91 10.55 -18.35
N ILE A 28 -14.42 9.39 -18.79
CA ILE A 28 -13.49 8.58 -18.00
C ILE A 28 -12.16 9.32 -17.86
N LYS A 29 -11.73 9.45 -16.60
CA LYS A 29 -10.46 10.04 -16.20
C LYS A 29 -9.51 8.96 -15.71
N ARG A 30 -8.30 8.98 -16.24
CA ARG A 30 -7.25 8.01 -15.96
C ARG A 30 -6.21 8.65 -15.05
N LEU A 31 -5.96 8.05 -13.89
CA LEU A 31 -4.83 8.43 -13.06
C LEU A 31 -3.58 7.76 -13.62
N VAL A 32 -2.60 8.56 -14.03
CA VAL A 32 -1.39 8.10 -14.71
C VAL A 32 -0.16 8.53 -13.91
N VAL A 33 0.87 7.68 -13.94
CA VAL A 33 2.18 7.92 -13.34
C VAL A 33 2.75 9.25 -13.85
N SER A 34 3.37 10.02 -12.95
CA SER A 34 3.97 11.30 -13.34
C SER A 34 5.26 11.12 -14.15
N LYS A 35 5.70 12.17 -14.85
CA LYS A 35 7.01 12.18 -15.54
C LYS A 35 8.19 11.91 -14.59
N ASP A 36 8.07 12.28 -13.33
CA ASP A 36 9.09 12.02 -12.31
C ASP A 36 8.82 10.68 -11.61
N PRO A 37 9.52 9.59 -11.96
CA PRO A 37 9.26 8.28 -11.36
C PRO A 37 9.63 8.22 -9.87
N ILE A 38 10.55 9.09 -9.42
CA ILE A 38 11.01 9.14 -8.03
C ILE A 38 9.97 9.85 -7.15
N LYS A 39 9.34 10.90 -7.68
CA LYS A 39 8.32 11.68 -6.96
C LYS A 39 6.89 11.26 -7.26
N ASP A 40 6.66 10.31 -8.16
CA ASP A 40 5.32 9.82 -8.50
C ASP A 40 4.47 9.46 -7.28
N GLN A 41 3.35 10.15 -7.13
CA GLN A 41 2.43 10.06 -6.00
C GLN A 41 1.12 9.34 -6.34
N THR A 42 1.02 8.68 -7.50
CA THR A 42 -0.17 7.89 -7.85
C THR A 42 -0.49 6.80 -6.82
N TYR A 43 0.51 6.29 -6.10
CA TYR A 43 0.33 5.32 -5.01
C TYR A 43 -0.68 5.84 -3.96
N PHE A 44 -0.52 7.07 -3.47
CA PHE A 44 -1.41 7.69 -2.47
C PHE A 44 -2.77 8.07 -3.04
N LEU A 45 -2.82 8.36 -4.34
CA LEU A 45 -4.02 8.81 -5.05
C LEU A 45 -4.85 7.65 -5.60
N SER A 46 -4.40 6.40 -5.42
CA SER A 46 -5.01 5.19 -6.00
C SER A 46 -6.45 4.92 -5.56
N LYS A 47 -6.88 5.45 -4.40
CA LYS A 47 -8.26 5.34 -3.88
C LYS A 47 -9.19 6.47 -4.34
N LEU A 48 -8.73 7.39 -5.20
CA LEU A 48 -9.61 8.42 -5.75
C LEU A 48 -10.60 7.81 -6.74
N ASN A 49 -11.88 8.17 -6.61
CA ASN A 49 -12.91 7.73 -7.54
C ASN A 49 -13.00 8.64 -8.78
N GLN A 50 -13.74 8.20 -9.81
CA GLN A 50 -13.92 8.94 -11.06
C GLN A 50 -14.44 10.37 -10.86
N PHE A 51 -15.37 10.57 -9.93
CA PHE A 51 -15.89 11.91 -9.63
C PHE A 51 -14.80 12.84 -9.08
N GLN A 52 -13.98 12.35 -8.15
CA GLN A 52 -12.85 13.10 -7.61
C GLN A 52 -11.82 13.38 -8.70
N LEU A 53 -11.42 12.37 -9.48
CA LEU A 53 -10.48 12.53 -10.59
C LEU A 53 -10.97 13.55 -11.63
N SER A 54 -12.28 13.59 -11.93
CA SER A 54 -12.89 14.55 -12.86
C SER A 54 -12.74 16.02 -12.45
N LYS A 55 -12.45 16.28 -11.18
CA LYS A 55 -12.31 17.63 -10.62
C LYS A 55 -10.86 18.02 -10.33
N LEU A 56 -9.90 17.13 -10.55
CA LEU A 56 -8.50 17.37 -10.20
C LEU A 56 -7.68 17.86 -11.39
N ILE A 57 -6.68 18.69 -11.07
CA ILE A 57 -5.60 19.13 -11.96
C ILE A 57 -4.29 18.92 -11.20
N PHE A 58 -3.29 18.39 -11.89
CA PHE A 58 -1.93 18.22 -11.36
C PHE A 58 -0.95 19.04 -12.21
N PRO A 59 -0.66 20.30 -11.85
CA PRO A 59 0.19 21.19 -12.65
C PRO A 59 1.63 20.70 -12.82
N LEU A 60 2.07 19.77 -11.96
CA LEU A 60 3.44 19.25 -11.96
C LEU A 60 3.59 17.96 -12.78
N GLU A 61 2.54 17.50 -13.46
CA GLU A 61 2.49 16.19 -14.13
C GLU A 61 3.63 15.94 -15.14
N HIS A 62 4.12 17.00 -15.79
CA HIS A 62 5.16 16.96 -16.83
C HIS A 62 6.52 17.50 -16.38
N LEU A 63 6.71 17.72 -15.07
CA LEU A 63 7.92 18.31 -14.52
C LEU A 63 8.59 17.35 -13.55
N THR A 64 9.93 17.28 -13.61
CA THR A 64 10.70 16.66 -12.54
C THR A 64 10.82 17.61 -11.36
N LYS A 65 11.11 17.09 -10.16
CA LYS A 65 11.35 17.91 -8.97
C LYS A 65 12.45 18.93 -9.17
N GLN A 66 13.51 18.54 -9.88
CA GLN A 66 14.60 19.44 -10.23
C GLN A 66 14.09 20.60 -11.10
N GLN A 67 13.34 20.31 -12.17
CA GLN A 67 12.75 21.34 -13.02
C GLN A 67 11.84 22.29 -12.22
N VAL A 68 11.01 21.76 -11.32
CA VAL A 68 10.16 22.58 -10.44
C VAL A 68 10.99 23.53 -9.57
N ARG A 69 12.11 23.07 -9.00
CA ARG A 69 13.01 23.92 -8.21
C ARG A 69 13.71 24.98 -9.06
N GLU A 70 14.14 24.64 -10.27
CA GLU A 70 14.75 25.58 -11.22
C GLU A 70 13.76 26.69 -11.61
N TYR A 71 12.53 26.34 -12.01
CA TYR A 71 11.48 27.32 -12.29
C TYR A 71 11.15 28.18 -11.06
N SER A 72 11.04 27.56 -9.89
CA SER A 72 10.79 28.27 -8.63
C SER A 72 11.91 29.28 -8.32
N LYS A 73 13.17 28.93 -8.59
CA LYS A 73 14.32 29.83 -8.43
C LYS A 73 14.28 31.00 -9.41
N ILE A 74 13.98 30.73 -10.68
CA ILE A 74 13.88 31.76 -11.74
C ILE A 74 12.78 32.78 -11.42
N ILE A 75 11.63 32.31 -10.92
CA ILE A 75 10.47 33.17 -10.57
C ILE A 75 10.64 33.82 -9.19
N GLY A 76 11.64 33.41 -8.41
CA GLY A 76 11.92 33.97 -7.08
C GLY A 76 10.99 33.46 -5.98
N LEU A 77 10.44 32.25 -6.09
CA LEU A 77 9.61 31.64 -5.04
C LEU A 77 10.48 31.16 -3.87
N PRO A 78 10.28 31.63 -2.62
CA PRO A 78 11.13 31.30 -1.46
C PRO A 78 11.23 29.80 -1.17
N SER A 79 10.25 29.00 -1.60
CA SER A 79 10.21 27.56 -1.41
C SER A 79 11.23 26.78 -2.26
N TYR A 80 11.95 27.42 -3.21
CA TYR A 80 12.85 26.71 -4.13
C TYR A 80 13.96 25.92 -3.41
N SER A 81 14.46 26.43 -2.29
CA SER A 81 15.52 25.83 -1.48
C SER A 81 15.00 24.99 -0.31
N ARG A 82 13.68 25.01 -0.04
CA ARG A 82 13.10 24.27 1.07
C ARG A 82 13.25 22.77 0.86
N GLU A 83 13.69 22.06 1.90
CA GLU A 83 13.71 20.60 1.91
C GLU A 83 12.31 20.02 1.80
N ASP A 84 12.23 18.82 1.22
CA ASP A 84 10.95 18.13 1.10
C ASP A 84 10.49 17.66 2.48
N SER A 85 9.21 17.82 2.78
CA SER A 85 8.61 17.24 3.99
C SER A 85 8.85 15.73 4.03
N VAL A 86 9.43 15.24 5.13
CA VAL A 86 9.63 13.83 5.41
C VAL A 86 8.67 13.36 6.50
N GLY A 87 8.17 12.13 6.39
CA GLY A 87 7.27 11.55 7.39
C GLY A 87 5.79 11.92 7.20
N LEU A 88 5.01 11.83 8.28
CA LEU A 88 3.58 12.14 8.27
C LEU A 88 3.37 13.65 8.21
N CYS A 89 2.52 14.13 7.30
CA CYS A 89 2.36 15.56 6.95
C CYS A 89 2.07 16.52 8.11
N PHE A 90 1.65 16.03 9.27
CA PHE A 90 1.27 16.85 10.44
C PHE A 90 2.19 16.63 11.66
N MET A 91 3.25 15.83 11.52
CA MET A 91 4.17 15.55 12.62
C MET A 91 5.49 16.23 12.34
N GLU A 92 5.70 17.38 12.95
CA GLU A 92 6.86 18.22 12.61
C GLU A 92 8.18 17.72 13.22
N GLU A 93 8.20 17.08 14.40
CA GLU A 93 9.50 16.72 15.04
C GLU A 93 9.52 15.46 15.91
N LEU A 94 8.39 14.89 16.32
CA LEU A 94 8.38 13.71 17.19
C LEU A 94 8.72 12.44 16.40
N LYS A 95 9.63 11.60 16.94
CA LYS A 95 9.81 10.25 16.41
C LYS A 95 8.47 9.51 16.51
N ILE A 96 7.99 8.99 15.38
CA ILE A 96 6.69 8.27 15.29
C ILE A 96 6.55 7.22 16.40
N SER A 97 7.63 6.49 16.70
CA SER A 97 7.68 5.52 17.80
C SER A 97 7.35 6.12 19.17
N GLU A 98 7.90 7.29 19.50
CA GLU A 98 7.67 7.99 20.77
C GLU A 98 6.23 8.53 20.81
N TYR A 99 5.75 9.09 19.69
CA TYR A 99 4.36 9.54 19.57
C TYR A 99 3.37 8.40 19.78
N LEU A 100 3.55 7.26 19.12
CA LEU A 100 2.67 6.10 19.27
C LEU A 100 2.67 5.57 20.71
N ILE A 101 3.83 5.49 21.36
CA ILE A 101 3.92 5.10 22.78
C ILE A 101 3.16 6.09 23.67
N SER A 102 3.27 7.41 23.41
CA SER A 102 2.57 8.42 24.20
C SER A 102 1.04 8.33 24.08
N LYS A 103 0.53 7.83 22.95
CA LYS A 103 -0.92 7.74 22.67
C LYS A 103 -1.53 6.40 23.04
N ILE A 104 -0.82 5.31 22.76
CA ILE A 104 -1.32 3.92 22.93
C ILE A 104 -0.87 3.35 24.28
N GLY A 105 0.20 3.89 24.86
CA GLY A 105 0.88 3.35 26.03
C GLY A 105 1.95 2.32 25.65
N LYS A 106 2.93 2.15 26.53
CA LYS A 106 3.97 1.12 26.40
C LYS A 106 3.35 -0.24 26.70
N LYS A 107 3.50 -1.21 25.78
CA LYS A 107 3.07 -2.60 25.96
C LYS A 107 4.24 -3.54 25.67
N SER A 108 5.12 -3.67 26.66
CA SER A 108 6.31 -4.50 26.56
C SER A 108 6.00 -5.96 26.21
N GLY A 109 6.85 -6.59 25.40
CA GLY A 109 6.67 -7.96 24.93
C GLY A 109 7.97 -8.59 24.43
N ALA A 110 7.98 -9.91 24.31
CA ALA A 110 9.18 -10.66 23.97
C ALA A 110 9.57 -10.50 22.49
N ILE A 111 10.88 -10.38 22.24
CA ILE A 111 11.47 -10.59 20.92
C ILE A 111 12.01 -12.02 20.87
N VAL A 112 11.49 -12.82 19.94
CA VAL A 112 11.78 -14.26 19.83
C VAL A 112 12.49 -14.52 18.50
N ASP A 113 13.61 -15.25 18.55
CA ASP A 113 14.24 -15.78 17.35
C ASP A 113 13.37 -16.90 16.76
N TYR A 114 12.98 -16.75 15.49
CA TYR A 114 12.00 -17.64 14.86
C TYR A 114 12.50 -19.07 14.68
N LYS A 115 13.81 -19.27 14.50
CA LYS A 115 14.38 -20.60 14.27
C LYS A 115 14.53 -21.39 15.57
N THR A 116 14.99 -20.71 16.61
CA THR A 116 15.33 -21.35 17.89
C THR A 116 14.20 -21.27 18.91
N ASN A 117 13.17 -20.44 18.66
CA ASN A 117 12.13 -20.06 19.62
C ASN A 117 12.68 -19.48 20.94
N GLN A 118 13.93 -19.01 20.96
CA GLN A 118 14.52 -18.39 22.13
C GLN A 118 14.12 -16.92 22.26
N ILE A 119 13.85 -16.48 23.49
CA ILE A 119 13.67 -15.06 23.80
C ILE A 119 15.05 -14.40 23.78
N ILE A 120 15.23 -13.46 22.85
CA ILE A 120 16.50 -12.76 22.63
C ILE A 120 16.43 -11.27 22.99
N GLY A 121 15.26 -10.75 23.33
CA GLY A 121 15.09 -9.34 23.69
C GLY A 121 13.68 -8.99 24.16
N GLU A 122 13.44 -7.70 24.36
CA GLU A 122 12.16 -7.14 24.79
C GLU A 122 11.86 -5.84 24.03
N HIS A 123 10.72 -5.77 23.35
CA HIS A 123 10.29 -4.60 22.60
C HIS A 123 9.37 -3.69 23.43
N LEU A 124 9.25 -2.41 23.07
CA LEU A 124 8.36 -1.46 23.77
C LEU A 124 6.87 -1.55 23.35
N GLY A 125 6.58 -2.30 22.30
CA GLY A 125 5.23 -2.56 21.79
C GLY A 125 5.28 -3.08 20.36
N ALA A 126 4.61 -4.21 20.08
CA ALA A 126 4.65 -4.83 18.74
C ALA A 126 4.04 -3.93 17.64
N PHE A 127 3.23 -2.94 18.02
CA PHE A 127 2.69 -1.92 17.11
C PHE A 127 3.77 -1.00 16.54
N ASN A 128 4.90 -0.80 17.23
CA ASN A 128 6.00 0.06 16.79
C ASN A 128 6.92 -0.57 15.74
N TYR A 129 6.63 -1.81 15.33
CA TYR A 129 7.45 -2.55 14.39
C TYR A 129 6.66 -2.93 13.13
N SER A 130 7.34 -2.90 11.99
CA SER A 130 6.83 -3.37 10.71
C SER A 130 7.53 -4.66 10.27
N ILE A 131 6.84 -5.49 9.48
CA ILE A 131 7.46 -6.67 8.86
C ILE A 131 8.60 -6.20 7.93
N GLY A 132 9.72 -6.91 7.96
CA GLY A 132 10.95 -6.54 7.24
C GLY A 132 11.82 -5.49 7.92
N GLN A 133 11.37 -4.93 9.06
CA GLN A 133 12.15 -3.92 9.76
C GLN A 133 13.44 -4.52 10.35
N ARG A 134 14.57 -3.89 10.01
CA ARG A 134 15.89 -4.13 10.63
C ARG A 134 16.34 -3.00 11.55
N ARG A 135 16.09 -1.75 11.16
CA ARG A 135 16.58 -0.57 11.88
C ARG A 135 16.00 -0.51 13.29
N ASN A 136 16.85 -0.15 14.26
CA ASN A 136 16.53 0.00 15.68
C ASN A 136 16.02 -1.26 16.40
N LEU A 137 15.92 -2.41 15.72
CA LEU A 137 15.53 -3.68 16.34
C LEU A 137 16.59 -4.15 17.34
N ASN A 138 17.86 -4.10 16.94
CA ASN A 138 18.98 -4.60 17.73
C ASN A 138 19.23 -3.84 19.04
N ASN A 139 18.70 -2.62 19.18
CA ASN A 139 18.77 -1.85 20.43
C ASN A 139 17.98 -2.52 21.58
N TYR A 140 17.09 -3.45 21.24
CA TYR A 140 16.21 -4.15 22.16
C TYR A 140 16.60 -5.62 22.37
N ILE A 141 17.71 -6.06 21.76
CA ILE A 141 18.25 -7.41 21.90
C ILE A 141 19.19 -7.47 23.11
N TYR A 142 19.10 -8.53 23.90
CA TYR A 142 19.97 -8.74 25.05
C TYR A 142 21.44 -8.87 24.62
N LYS A 143 22.36 -8.29 25.39
CA LYS A 143 23.81 -8.32 25.09
C LYS A 143 24.36 -9.74 24.87
N LYS A 144 23.86 -10.72 25.62
CA LYS A 144 24.23 -12.14 25.51
C LYS A 144 23.81 -12.80 24.19
N CYS A 145 22.90 -12.17 23.44
CA CYS A 145 22.35 -12.69 22.19
C CYS A 145 22.97 -12.01 20.95
N ASN A 146 24.19 -11.48 21.08
CA ASN A 146 24.93 -10.80 20.01
C ASN A 146 24.09 -9.71 19.28
N PRO A 147 23.96 -8.50 19.87
CA PRO A 147 23.15 -7.42 19.29
C PRO A 147 23.74 -6.86 17.99
N ASN A 148 24.95 -7.22 17.58
CA ASN A 148 25.54 -6.77 16.31
C ASN A 148 25.04 -7.57 15.10
N THR A 149 24.47 -8.76 15.31
CA THR A 149 23.94 -9.57 14.21
C THR A 149 22.68 -8.93 13.62
N PRO A 150 22.63 -8.66 12.30
CA PRO A 150 21.46 -8.05 11.69
C PRO A 150 20.27 -9.00 11.76
N ARG A 151 19.15 -8.51 12.29
CA ARG A 151 17.88 -9.25 12.37
C ARG A 151 16.76 -8.48 11.70
N TYR A 152 15.77 -9.21 11.23
CA TYR A 152 14.60 -8.67 10.54
C TYR A 152 13.34 -9.20 11.21
N VAL A 153 12.36 -8.32 11.41
CA VAL A 153 11.03 -8.73 11.85
C VAL A 153 10.35 -9.54 10.75
N ILE A 154 9.89 -10.74 11.07
CA ILE A 154 9.20 -11.60 10.08
C ILE A 154 7.74 -11.85 10.42
N LYS A 155 7.37 -11.76 11.71
CA LYS A 155 6.01 -12.01 12.16
C LYS A 155 5.73 -11.23 13.44
N LYS A 156 4.49 -10.78 13.58
CA LYS A 156 3.98 -10.14 14.81
C LYS A 156 2.79 -10.93 15.31
N ASP A 157 2.86 -11.42 16.52
CA ASP A 157 1.71 -11.97 17.23
C ASP A 157 1.17 -10.89 18.16
N LEU A 158 0.12 -10.21 17.74
CA LEU A 158 -0.47 -9.12 18.51
C LEU A 158 -1.28 -9.62 19.71
N ASN A 159 -1.77 -10.87 19.67
CA ASN A 159 -2.56 -11.48 20.73
C ASN A 159 -1.66 -11.80 21.93
N ASN A 160 -0.53 -12.45 21.66
CA ASN A 160 0.47 -12.79 22.68
C ASN A 160 1.49 -11.66 22.91
N ASN A 161 1.44 -10.59 22.11
CA ASN A 161 2.38 -9.47 22.13
C ASN A 161 3.84 -9.94 21.97
N VAL A 162 4.08 -10.74 20.93
CA VAL A 162 5.41 -11.30 20.60
C VAL A 162 5.86 -10.83 19.22
N LEU A 163 7.13 -10.47 19.12
CA LEU A 163 7.80 -10.10 17.88
C LEU A 163 8.77 -11.21 17.47
N TYR A 164 8.53 -11.84 16.32
CA TYR A 164 9.41 -12.87 15.79
C TYR A 164 10.39 -12.26 14.79
N VAL A 165 11.66 -12.65 14.92
CA VAL A 165 12.75 -12.13 14.09
C VAL A 165 13.62 -13.26 13.54
N THR A 166 14.33 -12.99 12.46
CA THR A 166 15.30 -13.93 11.87
C THR A 166 16.56 -13.20 11.44
N GLU A 167 17.68 -13.92 11.44
CA GLU A 167 18.94 -13.50 10.82
C GLU A 167 18.97 -13.86 9.33
N ASP A 168 18.24 -14.90 8.93
CA ASP A 168 18.27 -15.48 7.58
C ASP A 168 17.15 -14.96 6.67
N TYR A 169 16.94 -13.64 6.68
CA TYR A 169 15.81 -13.03 5.97
C TYR A 169 15.88 -13.14 4.44
N ASP A 170 17.08 -13.41 3.91
CA ASP A 170 17.35 -13.61 2.48
C ASP A 170 17.49 -15.10 2.11
N SER A 171 17.11 -16.02 3.00
CA SER A 171 17.12 -17.45 2.68
C SER A 171 16.12 -17.81 1.58
N LYS A 172 16.28 -19.01 0.99
CA LYS A 172 15.40 -19.53 -0.07
C LYS A 172 13.95 -19.65 0.37
N GLU A 173 13.70 -19.97 1.64
CA GLU A 173 12.37 -20.06 2.25
C GLU A 173 11.56 -18.78 2.06
N TYR A 174 12.23 -17.62 2.13
CA TYR A 174 11.57 -16.34 1.97
C TYR A 174 11.56 -15.86 0.51
N THR A 175 12.63 -16.12 -0.25
CA THR A 175 12.91 -15.42 -1.52
C THR A 175 12.62 -16.21 -2.81
N GLN A 176 12.53 -17.54 -2.77
CA GLN A 176 12.23 -18.35 -3.96
C GLN A 176 10.75 -18.29 -4.36
N PRO A 177 10.37 -18.63 -5.61
CA PRO A 177 8.97 -18.79 -5.99
C PRO A 177 8.21 -19.67 -4.97
N GLY A 178 7.08 -19.17 -4.46
CA GLY A 178 6.33 -19.79 -3.36
C GLY A 178 6.77 -19.34 -1.95
N GLY A 179 7.89 -18.62 -1.84
CA GLY A 179 8.34 -18.03 -0.59
C GLY A 179 7.49 -16.85 -0.11
N VAL A 180 7.49 -16.65 1.20
CA VAL A 180 6.66 -15.67 1.93
C VAL A 180 6.79 -14.24 1.38
N ARG A 181 7.98 -13.87 0.87
CA ARG A 181 8.27 -12.51 0.38
C ARG A 181 7.83 -12.26 -1.07
N ARG A 182 7.21 -13.26 -1.72
CA ARG A 182 6.76 -13.16 -3.10
C ARG A 182 5.25 -13.19 -3.23
N SER A 183 4.51 -13.41 -2.14
CA SER A 183 3.07 -13.49 -2.27
C SER A 183 2.30 -13.07 -1.03
N PHE A 184 1.09 -12.58 -1.26
CA PHE A 184 0.23 -12.10 -0.19
C PHE A 184 -1.24 -12.04 -0.62
N ARG A 185 -2.10 -12.09 0.39
CA ARG A 185 -3.54 -11.86 0.26
C ARG A 185 -3.87 -10.39 0.26
N ILE A 186 -4.88 -10.05 -0.52
CA ILE A 186 -5.47 -8.72 -0.62
C ILE A 186 -6.98 -8.74 -0.34
N THR A 187 -7.49 -7.64 0.19
CA THR A 187 -8.92 -7.38 0.44
C THR A 187 -9.23 -5.90 0.14
N ASP A 188 -10.49 -5.48 0.27
CA ASP A 188 -10.93 -4.11 0.00
C ASP A 188 -10.49 -3.62 -1.39
N VAL A 189 -10.62 -4.49 -2.40
CA VAL A 189 -10.23 -4.18 -3.79
C VAL A 189 -11.07 -3.00 -4.28
N PHE A 190 -10.39 -1.97 -4.77
CA PHE A 190 -11.00 -0.77 -5.32
C PHE A 190 -10.39 -0.48 -6.68
N PHE A 191 -11.25 -0.19 -7.65
CA PHE A 191 -10.83 0.33 -8.95
C PHE A 191 -11.22 1.79 -9.07
N ASN A 192 -10.27 2.61 -9.48
CA ASN A 192 -10.50 4.03 -9.66
C ASN A 192 -11.24 4.33 -10.97
N THR A 193 -11.41 3.35 -11.86
CA THR A 193 -12.06 3.48 -13.17
C THR A 193 -13.30 2.62 -13.30
N THR A 194 -14.30 3.11 -14.03
CA THR A 194 -15.61 2.46 -14.21
C THR A 194 -15.56 1.26 -15.15
N ASP A 195 -14.70 1.31 -16.15
CA ASP A 195 -14.50 0.30 -17.19
C ASP A 195 -13.41 -0.72 -16.84
N TYR A 196 -13.10 -0.89 -15.56
CA TYR A 196 -11.99 -1.71 -15.07
C TYR A 196 -12.00 -3.13 -15.65
N ALA A 197 -13.18 -3.73 -15.86
CA ALA A 197 -13.31 -5.07 -16.44
C ALA A 197 -12.76 -5.12 -17.88
N GLY A 198 -13.05 -4.12 -18.71
CA GLY A 198 -12.53 -4.04 -20.08
C GLY A 198 -11.03 -3.81 -20.11
N VAL A 199 -10.50 -3.03 -19.16
CA VAL A 199 -9.05 -2.82 -19.02
C VAL A 199 -8.34 -4.10 -18.57
N LEU A 200 -8.86 -4.79 -17.55
CA LEU A 200 -8.29 -6.02 -17.03
C LEU A 200 -8.33 -7.16 -18.06
N ASN A 201 -9.38 -7.24 -18.90
CA ASN A 201 -9.46 -8.26 -19.94
C ASN A 201 -8.28 -8.22 -20.93
N LYS A 202 -7.63 -7.06 -21.12
CA LYS A 202 -6.43 -6.94 -21.99
C LYS A 202 -5.21 -7.66 -21.45
N CYS A 203 -5.16 -7.90 -20.13
CA CYS A 203 -4.05 -8.55 -19.45
C CYS A 203 -4.48 -9.83 -18.72
N LYS A 204 -5.62 -10.41 -19.13
CA LYS A 204 -6.15 -11.64 -18.56
C LYS A 204 -5.27 -12.83 -18.94
N ILE A 205 -5.12 -13.76 -18.01
CA ILE A 205 -4.44 -15.05 -18.21
C ILE A 205 -5.54 -16.11 -18.34
N GLU A 206 -5.51 -16.88 -19.43
CA GLU A 206 -6.51 -17.92 -19.71
C GLU A 206 -6.25 -19.21 -18.89
N ASP A 207 -4.99 -19.44 -18.50
CA ASP A 207 -4.59 -20.59 -17.69
C ASP A 207 -5.00 -20.39 -16.23
N ASN A 208 -6.15 -20.99 -15.90
CA ASN A 208 -6.78 -20.92 -14.60
C ASN A 208 -6.05 -21.85 -13.60
N VAL A 209 -4.85 -21.47 -13.16
CA VAL A 209 -3.98 -22.31 -12.29
C VAL A 209 -4.70 -22.79 -11.02
N ASP A 210 -5.68 -22.02 -10.52
CA ASP A 210 -6.34 -22.30 -9.25
C ASP A 210 -7.85 -22.61 -9.36
N GLY A 211 -8.44 -22.53 -10.56
CA GLY A 211 -9.88 -22.75 -10.82
C GLY A 211 -10.85 -21.81 -10.08
N ASN A 212 -10.35 -20.85 -9.29
CA ASN A 212 -11.13 -20.15 -8.26
C ASN A 212 -11.21 -18.61 -8.38
N GLY A 213 -10.69 -18.02 -9.45
CA GLY A 213 -10.76 -16.57 -9.70
C GLY A 213 -10.36 -16.19 -11.12
N ASP A 214 -10.35 -14.89 -11.42
CA ASP A 214 -9.78 -14.38 -12.66
C ASP A 214 -8.33 -13.93 -12.41
N ALA A 215 -7.39 -14.37 -13.24
CA ALA A 215 -5.97 -14.06 -13.12
C ALA A 215 -5.52 -13.04 -14.17
N PHE A 216 -4.67 -12.10 -13.74
CA PHE A 216 -4.21 -10.98 -14.57
C PHE A 216 -2.72 -10.72 -14.39
N ARG A 217 -2.02 -10.38 -15.48
CA ARG A 217 -0.65 -9.85 -15.42
C ARG A 217 -0.70 -8.35 -15.18
N LEU A 218 -0.22 -7.91 -14.03
CA LEU A 218 -0.25 -6.51 -13.62
C LEU A 218 1.10 -6.07 -13.05
N ARG A 219 1.40 -4.78 -13.15
CA ARG A 219 2.45 -4.16 -12.35
C ARG A 219 1.87 -3.70 -11.02
N VAL A 220 2.61 -3.85 -9.93
CA VAL A 220 2.17 -3.40 -8.61
C VAL A 220 3.21 -2.56 -7.89
N LYS A 221 2.74 -1.61 -7.10
CA LYS A 221 3.53 -0.94 -6.05
C LYS A 221 3.03 -1.37 -4.68
N LEU A 222 3.97 -1.72 -3.80
CA LEU A 222 3.69 -2.13 -2.42
C LEU A 222 3.87 -0.98 -1.42
N ARG A 223 4.56 0.09 -1.85
CA ARG A 223 4.82 1.31 -1.08
C ARG A 223 5.10 2.46 -2.05
N HIS A 224 5.09 3.69 -1.54
CA HIS A 224 5.50 4.85 -2.34
C HIS A 224 7.01 4.79 -2.62
N SER A 225 7.36 4.37 -3.83
CA SER A 225 8.70 4.36 -4.39
C SER A 225 8.63 4.39 -5.93
N SER A 226 9.79 4.49 -6.57
CA SER A 226 9.93 4.34 -8.03
C SER A 226 9.87 2.88 -8.49
N LYS A 227 9.92 1.92 -7.57
CA LYS A 227 9.99 0.49 -7.90
C LYS A 227 8.60 -0.09 -8.17
N PHE A 228 8.47 -0.75 -9.31
CA PHE A 228 7.32 -1.58 -9.67
C PHE A 228 7.72 -3.05 -9.61
N TYR A 229 6.75 -3.91 -9.32
CA TYR A 229 6.89 -5.35 -9.40
C TYR A 229 5.95 -5.87 -10.47
N ASP A 230 6.46 -6.71 -11.38
CA ASP A 230 5.56 -7.52 -12.19
C ASP A 230 4.90 -8.57 -11.31
N SER A 231 3.63 -8.86 -11.58
CA SER A 231 2.84 -9.76 -10.77
C SER A 231 1.80 -10.52 -11.56
N ILE A 232 1.45 -11.69 -11.03
CA ILE A 232 0.21 -12.38 -11.34
C ILE A 232 -0.75 -12.11 -10.20
N THR A 233 -1.86 -11.42 -10.50
CA THR A 233 -2.89 -11.07 -9.51
C THR A 233 -4.15 -11.86 -9.80
N HIS A 234 -4.58 -12.66 -8.83
CA HIS A 234 -5.83 -13.39 -8.82
C HIS A 234 -6.86 -12.56 -8.08
N PHE A 235 -8.01 -12.29 -8.71
CA PHE A 235 -9.14 -11.62 -8.05
C PHE A 235 -10.31 -12.58 -7.86
N TYR A 236 -10.96 -12.47 -6.69
CA TYR A 236 -12.07 -13.32 -6.26
C TYR A 236 -13.34 -12.49 -6.05
N THR A 237 -14.50 -13.07 -6.41
CA THR A 237 -15.81 -12.42 -6.30
C THR A 237 -16.44 -12.60 -4.92
N LYS A 238 -17.38 -11.71 -4.54
CA LYS A 238 -18.03 -11.72 -3.21
C LYS A 238 -18.83 -12.98 -2.87
N SER A 239 -19.24 -13.80 -3.83
CA SER A 239 -20.18 -14.91 -3.59
C SER A 239 -19.56 -16.28 -3.36
N ARG A 240 -18.25 -16.38 -3.12
CA ARG A 240 -17.62 -17.64 -2.65
C ARG A 240 -17.24 -17.53 -1.19
N ASN A 241 -18.27 -17.46 -0.36
CA ASN A 241 -18.17 -17.57 1.07
C ASN A 241 -18.53 -19.00 1.50
N ASP A 242 -17.85 -19.99 0.92
CA ASP A 242 -17.92 -21.38 1.39
C ASP A 242 -16.60 -21.72 2.07
N GLY A 243 -16.61 -21.67 3.41
CA GLY A 243 -15.76 -22.54 4.22
C GLY A 243 -14.57 -21.95 4.99
N VAL A 244 -14.38 -20.63 5.10
CA VAL A 244 -13.34 -20.08 5.99
C VAL A 244 -13.93 -19.04 6.94
N ASN A 245 -14.72 -19.50 7.90
CA ASN A 245 -15.08 -18.68 9.05
C ASN A 245 -15.32 -19.55 10.30
N SER A 246 -14.25 -19.83 11.04
CA SER A 246 -14.36 -20.26 12.44
C SER A 246 -13.14 -19.93 13.31
N TYR A 247 -12.31 -18.92 12.96
CA TYR A 247 -11.20 -18.52 13.84
C TYR A 247 -10.83 -17.03 13.73
N ASP A 248 -11.79 -16.09 13.77
CA ASP A 248 -11.39 -14.68 14.04
C ASP A 248 -12.45 -13.75 14.66
N ASN A 249 -13.58 -14.28 15.16
CA ASN A 249 -14.63 -13.46 15.78
C ASN A 249 -14.50 -13.30 17.32
N ARG A 250 -13.30 -13.45 17.89
CA ARG A 250 -13.10 -13.33 19.36
C ARG A 250 -12.11 -12.27 19.83
N VAL A 251 -11.54 -11.42 18.95
CA VAL A 251 -10.45 -10.50 19.36
C VAL A 251 -10.82 -9.00 19.33
N PHE A 252 -11.90 -8.58 18.69
CA PHE A 252 -12.30 -7.17 18.72
C PHE A 252 -13.61 -6.98 19.50
N GLY A 253 -13.47 -6.55 20.75
CA GLY A 253 -14.58 -6.09 21.58
C GLY A 253 -15.37 -4.98 20.89
N LYS A 254 -16.69 -4.98 21.13
CA LYS A 254 -17.65 -3.97 20.64
C LYS A 254 -17.14 -2.57 20.99
N SER A 255 -16.62 -1.85 19.99
CA SER A 255 -16.44 -0.40 20.06
C SER A 255 -17.76 0.23 19.65
N SER A 256 -18.41 0.90 20.60
CA SER A 256 -19.55 1.78 20.42
C SER A 256 -19.31 2.73 19.24
N THR A 257 -20.18 2.66 18.24
CA THR A 257 -20.26 3.62 17.14
C THR A 257 -20.96 4.88 17.64
N ASP A 258 -20.20 5.81 18.23
CA ASP A 258 -20.65 7.18 18.41
C ASP A 258 -19.60 8.14 17.85
N GLY A 259 -20.01 8.92 16.83
CA GLY A 259 -19.37 10.20 16.55
C GLY A 259 -18.64 10.39 15.21
N CYS A 260 -18.65 9.45 14.26
CA CYS A 260 -18.12 9.72 12.92
C CYS A 260 -19.23 9.63 11.87
N ARG A 261 -19.89 10.76 11.58
CA ARG A 261 -20.74 10.93 10.41
C ARG A 261 -19.86 10.85 9.16
N ILE A 262 -19.60 9.63 8.70
CA ILE A 262 -19.17 9.40 7.32
C ILE A 262 -20.30 9.93 6.45
N ILE A 263 -19.99 10.90 5.60
CA ILE A 263 -20.92 11.43 4.60
C ILE A 263 -21.23 10.30 3.61
N SER A 264 -22.23 9.50 3.93
CA SER A 264 -22.77 8.42 3.12
C SER A 264 -23.67 8.99 2.02
N GLY A 265 -23.08 9.74 1.08
CA GLY A 265 -23.85 10.47 0.07
C GLY A 265 -23.24 10.56 -1.33
N ILE A 266 -22.07 9.96 -1.61
CA ILE A 266 -21.42 10.04 -2.94
C ILE A 266 -20.98 8.66 -3.48
N ASN A 267 -21.57 7.58 -2.98
CA ASN A 267 -21.42 6.27 -3.62
C ASN A 267 -22.57 6.07 -4.62
N GLY A 268 -22.45 6.70 -5.79
CA GLY A 268 -23.03 6.12 -7.01
C GLY A 268 -22.26 4.83 -7.27
N GLY A 269 -22.63 3.77 -6.54
CA GLY A 269 -21.86 2.55 -6.38
C GLY A 269 -21.73 1.81 -7.70
N ILE A 270 -20.54 1.86 -8.29
CA ILE A 270 -20.14 0.83 -9.25
C ILE A 270 -19.98 -0.43 -8.42
N GLU A 271 -20.82 -1.44 -8.67
CA GLU A 271 -20.66 -2.73 -8.04
C GLU A 271 -19.35 -3.36 -8.56
N HIS A 272 -18.33 -3.37 -7.71
CA HIS A 272 -17.06 -3.99 -8.04
C HIS A 272 -17.22 -5.51 -7.94
N LYS A 273 -16.97 -6.21 -9.06
CA LYS A 273 -17.05 -7.66 -9.19
C LYS A 273 -16.15 -8.38 -8.17
N TYR A 274 -14.98 -7.81 -7.87
CA TYR A 274 -13.94 -8.40 -7.04
C TYR A 274 -13.84 -7.69 -5.69
N ASP A 275 -13.58 -8.46 -4.63
CA ASP A 275 -13.47 -7.96 -3.25
C ASP A 275 -12.17 -8.37 -2.56
N SER A 276 -11.66 -9.55 -2.92
CA SER A 276 -10.41 -10.11 -2.40
C SER A 276 -9.59 -10.72 -3.52
N GLY A 277 -8.39 -11.19 -3.18
CA GLY A 277 -7.48 -11.74 -4.15
C GLY A 277 -6.17 -12.22 -3.56
N PHE A 278 -5.31 -12.68 -4.44
CA PHE A 278 -3.95 -13.11 -4.14
C PHE A 278 -2.98 -12.54 -5.16
N VAL A 279 -1.84 -12.03 -4.71
CA VAL A 279 -0.82 -11.42 -5.57
C VAL A 279 0.45 -12.23 -5.47
N HIS A 280 0.98 -12.68 -6.62
CA HIS A 280 2.28 -13.30 -6.75
C HIS A 280 3.24 -12.35 -7.48
N LEU A 281 4.34 -12.00 -6.84
CA LEU A 281 5.38 -11.13 -7.38
C LEU A 281 6.40 -11.93 -8.21
N SER A 282 6.91 -11.30 -9.27
CA SER A 282 7.99 -11.82 -10.12
C SER A 282 9.35 -11.89 -9.40
N GLU A 283 9.50 -11.17 -8.30
CA GLU A 283 10.67 -11.18 -7.43
C GLU A 283 10.27 -10.95 -5.96
N ALA A 284 11.16 -11.28 -5.03
CA ALA A 284 10.90 -11.13 -3.60
C ALA A 284 11.03 -9.67 -3.14
N ASP A 285 10.17 -9.26 -2.22
CA ASP A 285 10.22 -7.95 -1.57
C ASP A 285 10.48 -8.06 -0.06
N SER A 286 11.28 -7.16 0.50
CA SER A 286 11.70 -7.18 1.91
C SER A 286 10.71 -6.56 2.89
N GLY A 287 9.50 -6.19 2.48
CA GLY A 287 8.60 -5.41 3.34
C GLY A 287 7.12 -5.49 2.96
N ILE A 288 6.62 -6.68 2.61
CA ILE A 288 5.19 -6.92 2.48
C ILE A 288 4.57 -6.78 3.87
N SER A 289 4.01 -5.60 4.14
CA SER A 289 3.47 -5.26 5.47
C SER A 289 1.95 -5.30 5.45
N THR A 290 1.37 -6.20 6.23
CA THR A 290 -0.06 -6.21 6.52
C THR A 290 -0.56 -4.82 6.92
N GLY A 291 -1.71 -4.42 6.36
CA GLY A 291 -2.33 -3.12 6.57
C GLY A 291 -1.92 -2.04 5.58
N GLN A 292 -0.81 -2.21 4.85
CA GLN A 292 -0.44 -1.34 3.73
C GLN A 292 -1.26 -1.66 2.47
N TYR A 293 -1.15 -0.81 1.46
CA TYR A 293 -1.86 -0.98 0.19
C TYR A 293 -0.95 -1.54 -0.90
N CYS A 294 -1.50 -2.46 -1.69
CA CYS A 294 -0.99 -2.85 -2.99
C CYS A 294 -1.75 -2.03 -4.05
N VAL A 295 -1.03 -1.31 -4.90
CA VAL A 295 -1.60 -0.47 -5.96
C VAL A 295 -1.34 -1.13 -7.31
N PHE A 296 -2.39 -1.30 -8.11
CA PHE A 296 -2.34 -1.99 -9.38
C PHE A 296 -2.15 -1.02 -10.54
N TYR A 297 -1.30 -1.41 -11.48
CA TYR A 297 -0.98 -0.65 -12.68
C TYR A 297 -1.01 -1.54 -13.91
N LEU A 298 -1.52 -0.99 -15.01
CA LEU A 298 -1.34 -1.53 -16.35
C LEU A 298 -0.58 -0.48 -17.16
N ASP A 299 0.63 -0.79 -17.57
CA ASP A 299 1.58 0.23 -18.00
C ASP A 299 1.57 1.40 -16.99
N ASP A 300 1.51 2.64 -17.43
CA ASP A 300 1.55 3.81 -16.55
C ASP A 300 0.18 4.17 -15.95
N LEU A 301 -0.87 3.41 -16.28
CA LEU A 301 -2.21 3.62 -15.77
C LEU A 301 -2.36 3.01 -14.39
N CYS A 302 -2.63 3.83 -13.37
CA CYS A 302 -3.06 3.36 -12.06
C CYS A 302 -4.51 2.89 -12.15
N LEU A 303 -4.78 1.61 -11.89
CA LEU A 303 -6.12 1.02 -11.94
C LEU A 303 -6.87 1.15 -10.62
N GLY A 304 -6.14 1.22 -9.51
CA GLY A 304 -6.72 1.25 -8.17
C GLY A 304 -5.84 0.52 -7.16
N SER A 305 -6.42 0.08 -6.05
CA SER A 305 -5.67 -0.51 -4.95
C SER A 305 -6.48 -1.42 -4.04
N ALA A 306 -5.77 -2.31 -3.36
CA ALA A 306 -6.31 -3.23 -2.36
C ALA A 306 -5.44 -3.20 -1.10
N LYS A 307 -6.03 -3.55 0.03
CA LYS A 307 -5.34 -3.66 1.33
C LYS A 307 -4.68 -5.01 1.46
N MET A 308 -3.42 -5.05 1.88
CA MET A 308 -2.67 -6.28 2.15
C MET A 308 -3.02 -6.82 3.54
N ILE A 309 -3.32 -8.11 3.67
CA ILE A 309 -3.74 -8.71 4.95
C ILE A 309 -2.73 -9.72 5.51
N THR A 310 -2.10 -10.55 4.68
CA THR A 310 -1.12 -11.55 5.14
C THR A 310 -0.22 -12.00 4.00
N SER A 311 1.09 -12.07 4.27
CA SER A 311 2.01 -12.97 3.59
C SER A 311 2.06 -14.27 4.43
N TYR A 312 1.79 -15.42 3.82
CA TYR A 312 1.85 -16.72 4.50
C TYR A 312 3.27 -17.11 4.82
#